data_AF-A0A8T8I283-F1
#
_entry.id   AF-A0A8T8I283-F1
#
_cell.length_a   1.000
_cell.length_b   1.000
_cell.length_c   1.000
_cell.angle_alpha   90.00
_cell.angle_beta   90.00
_cell.angle_gamma   90.00
#
_symmetry.space_group_name_H-M   'P 1'
#
loop_
_entity.id
_entity.type
_entity.pdbx_description
1 polymer ?
#
loop_
_entity_poly.entity_id
_entity_poly.type
_entity_poly.pdbx_seq_one_letter_code
_entity_poly.pdbx_strand_id
1 'polypeptide(L)'
;MSRFRVLLAVLVAAASACGLALAVSPADPPASSALAADPRERGVRDLLDRRARAVLERDEAAFTADLDPAADEGFRQRQRDLFRNLAAVPLDEWSYRLEGATDLAGVRLPAADESWAPGVRLAYRLRGVDAAPRAQPMAYLFTRRGDRWYLNSDTALEPVGGRTWRGPWDFGPCHVLTGPGGLVLSHPGGEPLAARVLAELGAAVAAVTEVWGPGWARQVAVLIPGDVRELQALVGPGFADGSVAGVAVADPVDPATRTARGQRVVLHPTGAGVLSPLSLRVLLRHEITHVATRGDTADGSPLWLLEGFADYVA
;
A
#
# COMPACT_ATOMS: atom_id res chain seq x y z
N MET A 1 2.81 -15.19 48.96
CA MET A 1 3.63 -15.27 47.75
C MET A 1 3.11 -16.39 46.85
N SER A 2 2.90 -16.05 45.58
CA SER A 2 2.77 -16.91 44.39
C SER A 2 1.74 -18.03 44.41
N ARG A 3 0.65 -17.88 43.64
CA ARG A 3 0.05 -18.91 42.76
C ARG A 3 -0.98 -18.28 41.82
N PHE A 4 -0.59 -17.79 40.65
CA PHE A 4 -1.50 -17.60 39.50
C PHE A 4 -0.67 -17.50 38.21
N ARG A 5 -0.48 -18.63 37.53
CA ARG A 5 -0.09 -18.68 36.11
C ARG A 5 -0.73 -19.91 35.48
N VAL A 6 -0.99 -19.77 34.18
CA VAL A 6 -1.47 -20.76 33.21
C VAL A 6 -2.98 -20.68 32.96
N LEU A 7 -3.35 -20.04 31.83
CA LEU A 7 -4.24 -20.59 30.79
C LEU A 7 -4.54 -19.51 29.73
N LEU A 8 -4.09 -19.73 28.49
CA LEU A 8 -4.84 -19.60 27.22
C LEU A 8 -3.86 -19.93 26.07
N ALA A 9 -3.80 -21.16 25.57
CA ALA A 9 -4.71 -21.84 24.63
C ALA A 9 -4.49 -21.42 23.17
N VAL A 10 -3.94 -22.37 22.41
CA VAL A 10 -3.66 -22.42 20.97
C VAL A 10 -4.95 -22.75 20.18
N LEU A 11 -5.09 -22.24 18.95
CA LEU A 11 -5.86 -22.79 17.80
C LEU A 11 -5.55 -21.92 16.54
N VAL A 12 -4.63 -22.29 15.63
CA VAL A 12 -4.70 -23.19 14.44
C VAL A 12 -5.49 -22.65 13.24
N ALA A 13 -4.81 -22.42 12.10
CA ALA A 13 -5.11 -23.07 10.81
C ALA A 13 -4.00 -22.82 9.76
N ALA A 14 -3.52 -23.92 9.17
CA ALA A 14 -2.59 -23.95 8.05
C ALA A 14 -3.35 -24.02 6.71
N ALA A 15 -2.73 -23.50 5.65
CA ALA A 15 -3.04 -23.92 4.28
C ALA A 15 -1.75 -23.89 3.44
N SER A 16 -1.24 -25.07 3.11
CA SER A 16 -0.16 -25.29 2.15
C SER A 16 -0.73 -25.59 0.77
N ALA A 17 -0.12 -25.05 -0.28
CA ALA A 17 -0.18 -25.64 -1.63
C ALA A 17 1.14 -25.39 -2.37
N CYS A 18 1.74 -26.48 -2.85
CA CYS A 18 2.95 -26.54 -3.67
C CYS A 18 2.70 -26.10 -5.12
N GLY A 19 3.73 -25.53 -5.75
CA GLY A 19 3.82 -25.37 -7.20
C GLY A 19 5.29 -25.24 -7.65
N LEU A 20 5.82 -26.31 -8.21
CA LEU A 20 7.19 -26.47 -8.73
C LEU A 20 7.42 -25.56 -9.95
N ALA A 21 8.55 -24.85 -10.04
CA ALA A 21 8.97 -24.16 -11.26
C ALA A 21 10.39 -24.58 -11.68
N LEU A 22 10.46 -25.19 -12.87
CA LEU A 22 11.68 -25.55 -13.59
C LEU A 22 12.45 -24.28 -13.97
N ALA A 23 13.77 -24.28 -13.72
CA ALA A 23 14.66 -23.22 -14.13
C ALA A 23 14.86 -23.27 -15.66
N VAL A 24 14.27 -22.31 -16.37
CA VAL A 24 14.68 -21.94 -17.72
C VAL A 24 15.57 -20.71 -17.58
N SER A 25 16.83 -20.81 -17.99
CA SER A 25 17.73 -19.65 -18.09
C SER A 25 17.27 -18.76 -19.25
N PRO A 26 17.02 -17.45 -19.06
CA PRO A 26 16.77 -16.56 -20.17
C PRO A 26 18.10 -16.25 -20.87
N ALA A 27 18.16 -16.53 -22.18
CA ALA A 27 19.15 -15.95 -23.07
C ALA A 27 18.86 -14.44 -23.23
N ASP A 28 19.92 -13.63 -23.29
CA ASP A 28 19.81 -12.19 -23.46
C ASP A 28 19.03 -11.84 -24.75
N PRO A 29 17.96 -11.02 -24.69
CA PRO A 29 17.35 -10.49 -25.90
C PRO A 29 18.28 -9.42 -26.53
N PRO A 30 18.35 -9.34 -27.86
CA PRO A 30 19.11 -8.27 -28.52
C PRO A 30 18.49 -6.91 -28.21
N ALA A 31 19.34 -5.88 -28.17
CA ALA A 31 19.00 -4.50 -27.90
C ALA A 31 17.76 -4.05 -28.70
N SER A 32 16.73 -3.63 -27.97
CA SER A 32 15.48 -3.11 -28.54
C SER A 32 15.75 -1.85 -29.35
N SER A 33 15.48 -1.92 -30.66
CA SER A 33 15.34 -0.74 -31.51
C SER A 33 14.22 0.13 -30.93
N ALA A 34 14.50 1.42 -30.70
CA ALA A 34 13.49 2.41 -30.35
C ALA A 34 12.47 2.55 -31.50
N LEU A 35 11.49 1.65 -31.54
CA LEU A 35 10.24 1.81 -32.28
C LEU A 35 9.58 3.08 -31.75
N ALA A 36 9.18 3.99 -32.64
CA ALA A 36 8.39 5.14 -32.27
C ALA A 36 7.21 4.66 -31.42
N ALA A 37 7.09 5.15 -30.18
CA ALA A 37 6.06 4.71 -29.24
C ALA A 37 4.67 4.71 -29.92
N ASP A 38 3.81 3.76 -29.59
CA ASP A 38 2.44 3.72 -30.11
C ASP A 38 1.74 5.08 -29.79
N PRO A 39 1.12 5.78 -30.77
CA PRO A 39 0.38 7.02 -30.51
C PRO A 39 -0.63 6.92 -29.36
N ARG A 40 -1.28 5.77 -29.21
CA ARG A 40 -2.19 5.50 -28.09
C ARG A 40 -1.45 5.45 -26.75
N GLU A 41 -0.30 4.77 -26.70
CA GLU A 41 0.53 4.67 -25.50
C GLU A 41 1.03 6.06 -25.07
N ARG A 42 1.46 6.91 -26.02
CA ARG A 42 1.81 8.30 -25.74
C ARG A 42 0.63 9.06 -25.13
N GLY A 43 -0.57 8.97 -25.73
CA GLY A 43 -1.76 9.67 -25.25
C GLY A 43 -2.15 9.32 -23.82
N VAL A 44 -2.09 8.03 -23.45
CA VAL A 44 -2.38 7.59 -22.07
C VAL A 44 -1.24 7.92 -21.11
N ARG A 45 0.02 7.83 -21.54
CA ARG A 45 1.17 8.25 -20.73
C ARG A 45 1.08 9.74 -20.38
N ASP A 46 0.80 10.60 -21.37
CA ASP A 46 0.64 12.03 -21.16
C ASP A 46 -0.51 12.35 -20.19
N LEU A 47 -1.62 11.60 -20.28
CA LEU A 47 -2.75 11.69 -19.33
C LEU A 47 -2.29 11.38 -17.90
N LEU A 48 -1.62 10.24 -17.73
CA LEU A 48 -1.14 9.81 -16.42
C LEU A 48 -0.10 10.76 -15.83
N ASP A 49 0.77 11.34 -16.66
CA ASP A 49 1.75 12.34 -16.24
C ASP A 49 1.09 13.65 -15.78
N ARG A 50 0.07 14.13 -16.50
CA ARG A 50 -0.74 15.28 -16.05
C ARG A 50 -1.44 14.99 -14.73
N ARG A 51 -2.05 13.82 -14.62
CA ARG A 51 -2.72 13.37 -13.40
C ARG A 51 -1.78 13.30 -12.21
N ALA A 52 -0.58 12.73 -12.38
CA ALA A 52 0.44 12.64 -11.35
C ALA A 52 0.90 14.03 -10.88
N ARG A 53 1.18 14.93 -11.84
CA ARG A 53 1.53 16.33 -11.54
C ARG A 53 0.43 17.04 -10.75
N ALA A 54 -0.82 16.87 -11.16
CA ALA A 54 -1.97 17.46 -10.47
C ALA A 54 -2.10 16.99 -9.01
N VAL A 55 -1.81 15.71 -8.72
CA VAL A 55 -1.75 15.20 -7.33
C VAL A 55 -0.66 15.90 -6.52
N LEU A 56 0.55 16.03 -7.07
CA LEU A 56 1.68 16.64 -6.38
C LEU A 56 1.49 18.16 -6.17
N GLU A 57 0.91 18.84 -7.16
CA GLU A 57 0.63 20.28 -7.14
C GLU A 57 -0.66 20.66 -6.41
N ARG A 58 -1.45 19.66 -5.97
CA ARG A 58 -2.76 19.85 -5.33
C ARG A 58 -3.78 20.60 -6.21
N ASP A 59 -3.71 20.38 -7.53
CA ASP A 59 -4.67 20.91 -8.50
C ASP A 59 -5.82 19.93 -8.80
N GLU A 60 -6.97 20.12 -8.14
CA GLU A 60 -8.16 19.28 -8.35
C GLU A 60 -8.73 19.42 -9.77
N ALA A 61 -8.65 20.61 -10.36
CA ALA A 61 -9.20 20.87 -11.69
C ALA A 61 -8.39 20.10 -12.75
N ALA A 62 -7.06 20.17 -12.68
CA ALA A 62 -6.18 19.40 -13.57
C ALA A 62 -6.34 17.89 -13.36
N PHE A 63 -6.49 17.43 -12.12
CA PHE A 63 -6.66 16.00 -11.82
C PHE A 63 -7.95 15.41 -12.39
N THR A 64 -9.04 16.19 -12.35
CA THR A 64 -10.37 15.76 -12.81
C THR A 64 -10.60 16.00 -14.30
N ALA A 65 -9.79 16.86 -14.94
CA ALA A 65 -9.92 17.20 -16.36
C ALA A 65 -9.81 16.00 -17.31
N ASP A 66 -9.11 14.95 -16.91
CA ASP A 66 -8.88 13.73 -17.70
C ASP A 66 -9.83 12.56 -17.32
N LEU A 67 -10.86 12.81 -16.50
CA LEU A 67 -11.93 11.83 -16.27
C LEU A 67 -12.91 11.82 -17.45
N ASP A 68 -13.29 10.63 -17.93
CA ASP A 68 -14.22 10.52 -19.05
C ASP A 68 -15.57 11.15 -18.66
N PRO A 69 -16.07 12.18 -19.38
CA PRO A 69 -17.35 12.81 -19.05
C PRO A 69 -18.54 11.84 -19.11
N ALA A 70 -18.42 10.75 -19.86
CA ALA A 70 -19.42 9.69 -19.96
C ALA A 70 -19.12 8.48 -19.04
N ALA A 71 -18.12 8.56 -18.16
CA ALA A 71 -17.91 7.55 -17.12
C ALA A 71 -19.01 7.58 -16.07
N ASP A 72 -19.16 6.45 -15.37
CA ASP A 72 -20.01 6.30 -14.20
C ASP A 72 -19.84 7.49 -13.23
N GLU A 73 -20.95 8.07 -12.79
CA GLU A 73 -20.92 9.24 -11.91
C GLU A 73 -20.30 8.90 -10.55
N GLY A 74 -20.58 7.70 -10.04
CA GLY A 74 -19.96 7.18 -8.81
C GLY A 74 -18.44 7.08 -8.94
N PHE A 75 -17.93 6.58 -10.07
CA PHE A 75 -16.50 6.58 -10.35
C PHE A 75 -15.92 7.99 -10.33
N ARG A 76 -16.50 8.94 -11.09
CA ARG A 76 -16.01 10.33 -11.13
C ARG A 76 -16.02 10.98 -9.75
N GLN A 77 -17.03 10.69 -8.92
CA GLN A 77 -17.10 11.18 -7.55
C GLN A 77 -16.01 10.56 -6.67
N ARG A 78 -15.81 9.24 -6.70
CA ARG A 78 -14.72 8.57 -5.96
C ARG A 78 -13.34 9.13 -6.31
N GLN A 79 -13.11 9.49 -7.57
CA GLN A 79 -11.84 10.13 -7.98
C GLN A 79 -11.68 11.52 -7.35
N ARG A 80 -12.73 12.34 -7.30
CA ARG A 80 -12.70 13.64 -6.59
C ARG A 80 -12.45 13.47 -5.10
N ASP A 81 -13.13 12.52 -4.48
CA ASP A 81 -12.98 12.25 -3.05
C ASP A 81 -11.56 11.77 -2.73
N LEU A 82 -11.02 10.83 -3.51
CA LEU A 82 -9.62 10.40 -3.40
C LEU A 82 -8.66 11.58 -3.43
N PHE A 83 -8.84 12.49 -4.39
CA PHE A 83 -7.98 13.68 -4.53
C PHE A 83 -8.01 14.56 -3.29
N ARG A 84 -9.21 14.84 -2.76
CA ARG A 84 -9.39 15.66 -1.56
C ARG A 84 -8.86 14.98 -0.32
N ASN A 85 -9.05 13.67 -0.21
CA ASN A 85 -8.59 12.87 0.93
C ASN A 85 -7.06 12.87 1.07
N LEU A 86 -6.34 13.05 -0.04
CA LEU A 86 -4.88 13.17 -0.04
C LEU A 86 -4.36 14.47 0.58
N ALA A 87 -5.19 15.49 0.83
CA ALA A 87 -4.74 16.86 1.12
C ALA A 87 -3.66 16.97 2.22
N ALA A 88 -3.78 16.21 3.30
CA ALA A 88 -2.81 16.22 4.41
C ALA A 88 -1.68 15.19 4.27
N VAL A 89 -1.75 14.29 3.28
CA VAL A 89 -0.76 13.22 3.10
C VAL A 89 0.55 13.81 2.59
N PRO A 90 1.70 13.60 3.26
CA PRO A 90 2.96 14.22 2.88
C PRO A 90 3.60 13.46 1.71
N LEU A 91 3.12 13.74 0.50
CA LEU A 91 3.66 13.14 -0.72
C LEU A 91 5.02 13.77 -1.09
N ASP A 92 5.93 12.92 -1.55
CA ASP A 92 7.22 13.33 -2.11
C ASP A 92 7.36 12.90 -3.57
N GLU A 93 6.77 11.77 -3.93
CA GLU A 93 6.69 11.27 -5.30
C GLU A 93 5.29 10.70 -5.55
N TRP A 94 4.79 10.88 -6.76
CA TRP A 94 3.60 10.24 -7.31
C TRP A 94 3.77 10.14 -8.82
N SER A 95 3.79 8.94 -9.38
CA SER A 95 3.97 8.70 -10.81
C SER A 95 3.25 7.43 -11.24
N TYR A 96 3.00 7.29 -12.53
CA TYR A 96 2.42 6.08 -13.10
C TYR A 96 3.32 5.54 -14.19
N ARG A 97 3.36 4.22 -14.33
CA ARG A 97 4.03 3.54 -15.44
C ARG A 97 3.07 2.56 -16.11
N LEU A 98 3.10 2.53 -17.43
CA LEU A 98 2.39 1.55 -18.23
C LEU A 98 3.17 0.24 -18.25
N GLU A 99 2.45 -0.88 -18.15
CA GLU A 99 2.97 -2.24 -18.18
C GLU A 99 2.04 -3.11 -19.04
N GLY A 100 2.58 -3.85 -20.01
CA GLY A 100 1.81 -4.83 -20.78
C GLY A 100 0.45 -4.34 -21.31
N ALA A 101 -0.42 -5.27 -21.68
CA ALA A 101 -1.82 -4.98 -21.99
C ALA A 101 -2.71 -6.05 -21.40
N THR A 102 -3.90 -5.64 -20.95
CA THR A 102 -4.95 -6.56 -20.48
C THR A 102 -5.80 -6.98 -21.66
N ASP A 103 -6.12 -8.27 -21.75
CA ASP A 103 -7.13 -8.75 -22.69
C ASP A 103 -8.51 -8.28 -22.22
N LEU A 104 -9.23 -7.59 -23.12
CA LEU A 104 -10.55 -7.04 -22.86
C LEU A 104 -11.69 -8.01 -23.20
N ALA A 105 -11.38 -9.24 -23.63
CA ALA A 105 -12.37 -10.28 -23.83
C ALA A 105 -13.20 -10.50 -22.55
N GLY A 106 -14.52 -10.36 -22.65
CA GLY A 106 -15.44 -10.48 -21.50
C GLY A 106 -15.61 -9.21 -20.67
N VAL A 107 -14.92 -8.12 -20.99
CA VAL A 107 -15.17 -6.80 -20.38
C VAL A 107 -16.30 -6.10 -21.12
N ARG A 108 -17.29 -5.57 -20.39
CA ARG A 108 -18.32 -4.70 -20.96
C ARG A 108 -17.73 -3.32 -21.22
N LEU A 109 -17.39 -3.03 -22.46
CA LEU A 109 -16.79 -1.75 -22.85
C LEU A 109 -17.86 -0.63 -22.98
N PRO A 110 -17.54 0.60 -22.53
CA PRO A 110 -18.38 1.76 -22.76
C PRO A 110 -18.36 2.17 -24.25
N ALA A 111 -19.38 2.91 -24.69
CA ALA A 111 -19.38 3.50 -26.03
C ALA A 111 -18.30 4.59 -26.12
N ALA A 112 -17.33 4.41 -27.01
CA ALA A 112 -16.20 5.31 -27.27
C ALA A 112 -15.60 4.99 -28.65
N ASP A 113 -14.72 5.84 -29.18
CA ASP A 113 -14.03 5.56 -30.45
C ASP A 113 -13.03 4.40 -30.29
N GLU A 114 -12.43 4.29 -29.09
CA GLU A 114 -11.52 3.23 -28.72
C GLU A 114 -11.58 2.99 -27.20
N SER A 115 -11.34 1.76 -26.76
CA SER A 115 -11.12 1.41 -25.35
C SER A 115 -9.81 0.65 -25.20
N TRP A 116 -9.05 0.97 -24.15
CA TRP A 116 -7.76 0.33 -23.90
C TRP A 116 -7.48 0.23 -22.40
N ALA A 117 -6.87 -0.90 -21.99
CA ALA A 117 -6.53 -1.19 -20.61
C ALA A 117 -5.09 -1.73 -20.53
N PRO A 118 -4.08 -0.86 -20.64
CA PRO A 118 -2.73 -1.25 -20.26
C PRO A 118 -2.71 -1.59 -18.77
N GLY A 119 -1.81 -2.48 -18.36
CA GLY A 119 -1.45 -2.55 -16.95
C GLY A 119 -0.88 -1.20 -16.51
N VAL A 120 -1.23 -0.75 -15.32
CA VAL A 120 -0.72 0.52 -14.78
C VAL A 120 -0.15 0.24 -13.40
N ARG A 121 1.05 0.77 -13.13
CA ARG A 121 1.62 0.82 -11.79
C ARG A 121 1.65 2.25 -11.29
N LEU A 122 0.98 2.48 -10.17
CA LEU A 122 1.20 3.67 -9.35
C LEU A 122 2.50 3.49 -8.56
N ALA A 123 3.43 4.42 -8.67
CA ALA A 123 4.58 4.54 -7.79
C ALA A 123 4.42 5.81 -6.94
N TYR A 124 4.56 5.70 -5.62
CA TYR A 124 4.51 6.87 -4.76
C TYR A 124 5.44 6.75 -3.55
N ARG A 125 5.77 7.90 -2.97
CA ARG A 125 6.65 8.03 -1.81
C ARG A 125 6.05 8.99 -0.79
N LEU A 126 5.93 8.53 0.45
CA LEU A 126 5.63 9.40 1.59
C LEU A 126 6.92 10.04 2.09
N ARG A 127 6.93 11.37 2.14
CA ARG A 127 8.05 12.18 2.62
C ARG A 127 8.41 11.79 4.04
N GLY A 128 9.70 11.61 4.28
CA GLY A 128 10.24 11.34 5.61
C GLY A 128 10.13 9.91 6.10
N VAL A 129 9.46 9.00 5.37
CA VAL A 129 9.35 7.58 5.75
C VAL A 129 9.76 6.61 4.65
N ASP A 130 9.38 6.87 3.40
CA ASP A 130 9.73 5.98 2.30
C ASP A 130 11.09 6.37 1.70
N ALA A 131 12.07 5.48 1.77
CA ALA A 131 13.38 5.69 1.13
C ALA A 131 13.30 5.50 -0.41
N ALA A 132 12.45 4.58 -0.86
CA ALA A 132 12.19 4.28 -2.26
C ALA A 132 10.68 4.24 -2.50
N PRO A 133 10.19 4.59 -3.71
CA PRO A 133 8.78 4.53 -4.01
C PRO A 133 8.24 3.10 -3.91
N ARG A 134 7.02 2.98 -3.40
CA ARG A 134 6.26 1.73 -3.38
C ARG A 134 5.36 1.64 -4.60
N ALA A 135 5.16 0.43 -5.15
CA ALA A 135 4.58 0.23 -6.47
C ALA A 135 3.30 -0.62 -6.43
N GLN A 136 2.17 -0.03 -6.78
CA GLN A 136 0.84 -0.62 -6.63
C GLN A 136 0.14 -0.80 -7.98
N PRO A 137 -0.51 -1.96 -8.21
CA PRO A 137 -1.23 -2.21 -9.45
C PRO A 137 -2.51 -1.37 -9.52
N MET A 138 -2.78 -0.79 -10.68
CA MET A 138 -4.00 -0.06 -11.00
C MET A 138 -4.63 -0.71 -12.23
N ALA A 139 -5.88 -1.15 -12.12
CA ALA A 139 -6.63 -1.79 -13.19
C ALA A 139 -7.52 -0.74 -13.87
N TYR A 140 -6.88 0.15 -14.63
CA TYR A 140 -7.55 1.27 -15.28
C TYR A 140 -8.04 0.91 -16.69
N LEU A 141 -9.28 1.32 -16.97
CA LEU A 141 -9.84 1.35 -18.32
C LEU A 141 -9.81 2.78 -18.85
N PHE A 142 -9.20 2.97 -20.01
CA PHE A 142 -9.16 4.23 -20.73
C PHE A 142 -10.04 4.18 -21.96
N THR A 143 -10.60 5.33 -22.32
CA THR A 143 -11.45 5.50 -23.51
C THR A 143 -10.95 6.66 -24.35
N ARG A 144 -11.00 6.53 -25.67
CA ARG A 144 -10.71 7.62 -26.60
C ARG A 144 -12.00 8.24 -27.12
N ARG A 145 -12.09 9.56 -27.07
CA ARG A 145 -13.18 10.35 -27.67
C ARG A 145 -12.58 11.49 -28.48
N GLY A 146 -12.75 11.45 -29.80
CA GLY A 146 -11.98 12.26 -30.73
C GLY A 146 -10.49 12.00 -30.57
N ASP A 147 -9.73 13.07 -30.36
CA ASP A 147 -8.27 13.03 -30.25
C ASP A 147 -7.76 12.88 -28.80
N ARG A 148 -8.66 12.72 -27.82
CA ARG A 148 -8.31 12.70 -26.40
C ARG A 148 -8.63 11.37 -25.73
N TRP A 149 -7.67 10.90 -24.94
CA TRP A 149 -7.84 9.80 -24.01
C TRP A 149 -8.39 10.29 -22.67
N TYR A 150 -9.20 9.46 -22.03
CA TYR A 150 -9.79 9.71 -20.72
C TYR A 150 -9.67 8.47 -19.84
N LEU A 151 -9.56 8.66 -18.53
CA LEU A 151 -9.73 7.60 -17.55
C LEU A 151 -11.23 7.38 -17.32
N ASN A 152 -11.71 6.18 -17.64
CA ASN A 152 -13.14 5.84 -17.61
C ASN A 152 -13.53 5.02 -16.37
N SER A 153 -12.69 4.07 -15.95
CA SER A 153 -13.02 3.20 -14.82
C SER A 153 -11.77 2.65 -14.16
N ASP A 154 -11.89 2.33 -12.87
CA ASP A 154 -10.91 1.60 -12.07
C ASP A 154 -11.45 0.26 -11.51
N THR A 155 -12.63 -0.16 -11.97
CA THR A 155 -13.29 -1.42 -11.57
C THR A 155 -13.82 -2.23 -12.76
N ALA A 156 -13.86 -1.67 -13.97
CA ALA A 156 -14.39 -2.35 -15.15
C ALA A 156 -13.66 -3.66 -15.50
N LEU A 157 -12.41 -3.81 -15.07
CA LEU A 157 -11.58 -4.99 -15.33
C LEU A 157 -11.73 -6.10 -14.27
N GLU A 158 -12.51 -5.87 -13.20
CA GLU A 158 -12.73 -6.89 -12.15
C GLU A 158 -13.29 -8.23 -12.67
N PRO A 159 -14.23 -8.27 -13.64
CA PRO A 159 -14.75 -9.54 -14.18
C PRO A 159 -13.69 -10.41 -14.86
N VAL A 160 -12.58 -9.82 -15.32
CA VAL A 160 -11.45 -10.52 -15.94
C VAL A 160 -10.23 -10.60 -14.99
N GLY A 161 -10.45 -10.38 -13.70
CA GLY A 161 -9.43 -10.52 -12.66
C GLY A 161 -8.55 -9.27 -12.44
N GLY A 162 -8.79 -8.17 -13.16
CA GLY A 162 -8.10 -6.90 -12.91
C GLY A 162 -8.45 -6.34 -11.53
N ARG A 163 -7.43 -5.92 -10.78
CA ARG A 163 -7.61 -5.33 -9.44
C ARG A 163 -6.88 -4.00 -9.33
N THR A 164 -7.62 -2.97 -8.94
CA THR A 164 -7.05 -1.68 -8.54
C THR A 164 -6.75 -1.71 -7.05
N TRP A 165 -5.50 -1.42 -6.68
CA TRP A 165 -5.11 -1.25 -5.29
C TRP A 165 -5.80 -0.02 -4.67
N ARG A 166 -6.17 -0.14 -3.39
CA ARG A 166 -6.82 0.93 -2.60
C ARG A 166 -5.91 1.34 -1.46
N GLY A 167 -5.59 2.63 -1.36
CA GLY A 167 -4.85 3.22 -0.24
C GLY A 167 -5.76 3.87 0.78
N PRO A 168 -5.23 4.39 1.89
CA PRO A 168 -6.06 5.04 2.93
C PRO A 168 -6.96 6.16 2.40
N TRP A 169 -6.48 6.92 1.43
CA TRP A 169 -7.21 8.00 0.77
C TRP A 169 -8.41 7.54 -0.10
N ASP A 170 -8.53 6.26 -0.40
CA ASP A 170 -9.73 5.70 -1.04
C ASP A 170 -10.90 5.55 -0.04
N PHE A 171 -10.63 5.59 1.29
CA PHE A 171 -11.60 5.28 2.34
C PHE A 171 -12.12 6.50 3.11
N GLY A 172 -11.45 7.65 2.99
CA GLY A 172 -11.92 8.90 3.59
C GLY A 172 -10.80 9.93 3.77
N PRO A 173 -11.11 11.09 4.36
CA PRO A 173 -10.12 12.14 4.60
C PRO A 173 -8.96 11.62 5.44
N CYS A 174 -7.73 11.83 5.00
CA CYS A 174 -6.54 11.44 5.77
C CYS A 174 -6.11 12.58 6.70
N HIS A 175 -5.76 12.23 7.94
CA HIS A 175 -5.03 13.06 8.89
C HIS A 175 -3.65 12.47 9.09
N VAL A 176 -2.62 13.31 9.09
CA VAL A 176 -1.25 12.86 9.30
C VAL A 176 -0.61 13.62 10.44
N LEU A 177 -0.06 12.88 11.40
CA LEU A 177 0.84 13.39 12.41
C LEU A 177 2.26 12.94 12.06
N THR A 178 3.23 13.84 12.21
CA THR A 178 4.66 13.55 11.96
C THR A 178 5.46 13.84 13.21
N GLY A 179 6.53 13.07 13.43
CA GLY A 179 7.36 13.18 14.63
C GLY A 179 8.61 12.31 14.57
N PRO A 180 9.37 12.22 15.66
CA PRO A 180 10.52 11.33 15.73
C PRO A 180 10.13 9.88 15.42
N GLY A 181 10.85 9.25 14.49
CA GLY A 181 10.61 7.86 14.07
C GLY A 181 9.58 7.67 12.95
N GLY A 182 8.93 8.74 12.46
CA GLY A 182 8.15 8.70 11.22
C GLY A 182 6.83 9.46 11.27
N LEU A 183 5.76 8.80 10.82
CA LEU A 183 4.42 9.40 10.74
C LEU A 183 3.32 8.42 11.14
N VAL A 184 2.19 8.97 11.55
CA VAL A 184 0.95 8.24 11.78
C VAL A 184 -0.14 8.83 10.89
N LEU A 185 -0.75 8.00 10.05
CA LEU A 185 -1.90 8.36 9.23
C LEU A 185 -3.15 7.75 9.84
N SER A 186 -4.19 8.56 10.03
CA SER A 186 -5.50 8.13 10.51
C SER A 186 -6.62 8.84 9.74
N HIS A 187 -7.86 8.51 10.08
CA HIS A 187 -9.08 9.18 9.61
C HIS A 187 -9.73 9.99 10.74
N PRO A 188 -10.73 10.86 10.43
CA PRO A 188 -11.48 11.59 11.46
C PRO A 188 -12.01 10.65 12.56
N GLY A 189 -11.75 11.00 13.82
CA GLY A 189 -12.06 10.19 15.00
C GLY A 189 -10.91 9.29 15.47
N GLY A 190 -9.90 9.04 14.63
CA GLY A 190 -8.72 8.24 14.96
C GLY A 190 -7.58 9.02 15.65
N GLU A 191 -7.70 10.34 15.75
CA GLU A 191 -6.66 11.24 16.26
C GLU A 191 -6.20 10.91 17.70
N PRO A 192 -7.07 10.51 18.65
CA PRO A 192 -6.62 10.15 19.99
C PRO A 192 -5.65 8.95 20.00
N LEU A 193 -5.91 7.93 19.18
CA LEU A 193 -4.99 6.80 19.02
C LEU A 193 -3.74 7.24 18.27
N ALA A 194 -3.88 8.03 17.20
CA ALA A 194 -2.75 8.53 16.42
C ALA A 194 -1.75 9.32 17.29
N ALA A 195 -2.25 10.18 18.19
CA ALA A 195 -1.42 10.94 19.11
C ALA A 195 -0.65 10.05 20.09
N ARG A 196 -1.31 9.01 20.64
CA ARG A 196 -0.66 8.03 21.53
C ARG A 196 0.42 7.23 20.81
N VAL A 197 0.16 6.81 19.57
CA VAL A 197 1.13 6.10 18.74
C VAL A 197 2.34 7.00 18.45
N LEU A 198 2.10 8.24 18.01
CA LEU A 198 3.17 9.18 17.69
C LEU A 198 4.08 9.46 18.88
N ALA A 199 3.51 9.55 20.09
CA ALA A 199 4.26 9.77 21.32
C ALA A 199 5.23 8.62 21.65
N GLU A 200 4.91 7.38 21.27
CA GLU A 200 5.75 6.21 21.50
C GLU A 200 6.68 5.87 20.31
N LEU A 201 6.36 6.35 19.11
CA LEU A 201 6.99 5.94 17.85
C LEU A 201 8.53 6.10 17.86
N GLY A 202 9.02 7.27 18.27
CA GLY A 202 10.46 7.54 18.30
C GLY A 202 11.22 6.62 19.26
N ALA A 203 10.65 6.37 20.44
CA ALA A 203 11.25 5.49 21.44
C ALA A 203 11.20 4.01 21.00
N ALA A 204 10.14 3.60 20.29
CA ALA A 204 10.03 2.26 19.73
C ALA A 204 11.08 2.03 18.62
N VAL A 205 11.23 2.97 17.69
CA VAL A 205 12.28 2.92 16.65
C VAL A 205 13.67 2.87 17.27
N ALA A 206 13.94 3.67 18.31
CA ALA A 206 15.23 3.66 19.01
C ALA A 206 15.51 2.30 19.68
N ALA A 207 14.53 1.73 20.39
CA ALA A 207 14.68 0.43 21.05
C ALA A 207 14.95 -0.70 20.04
N VAL A 208 14.20 -0.74 18.93
CA VAL A 208 14.43 -1.73 17.86
C VAL A 208 15.81 -1.55 17.24
N THR A 209 16.24 -0.31 17.03
CA THR A 209 17.58 0.00 16.49
C THR A 209 18.71 -0.41 17.44
N GLU A 210 18.50 -0.32 18.75
CA GLU A 210 19.49 -0.74 19.75
C GLU A 210 19.80 -2.24 19.65
N VAL A 211 18.77 -3.06 19.40
CA VAL A 211 18.91 -4.53 19.31
C VAL A 211 19.29 -4.98 17.90
N TRP A 212 18.59 -4.50 16.87
CA TRP A 212 18.80 -4.93 15.48
C TRP A 212 19.99 -4.25 14.79
N GLY A 213 20.33 -3.05 15.23
CA GLY A 213 21.32 -2.20 14.60
C GLY A 213 20.73 -1.17 13.62
N PRO A 214 21.57 -0.27 13.07
CA PRO A 214 21.11 0.91 12.34
C PRO A 214 20.89 0.69 10.83
N GLY A 215 21.00 -0.55 10.33
CA GLY A 215 21.01 -0.89 8.90
C GLY A 215 19.68 -0.78 8.15
N TRP A 216 18.64 -0.26 8.78
CA TRP A 216 17.29 -0.12 8.22
C TRP A 216 16.84 1.36 8.22
N ALA A 217 15.68 1.65 7.61
CA ALA A 217 15.25 3.03 7.36
C ALA A 217 15.07 3.88 8.65
N ARG A 218 14.71 3.25 9.78
CA ARG A 218 14.45 3.91 11.08
C ARG A 218 13.41 5.03 10.97
N GLN A 219 12.51 4.89 10.01
CA GLN A 219 11.36 5.75 9.79
C GLN A 219 10.19 4.84 9.44
N VAL A 220 9.08 4.99 10.15
CA VAL A 220 7.94 4.08 10.06
C VAL A 220 6.67 4.88 9.80
N ALA A 221 5.90 4.45 8.82
CA ALA A 221 4.53 4.91 8.63
C ALA A 221 3.58 3.94 9.34
N VAL A 222 2.88 4.44 10.36
CA VAL A 222 1.80 3.72 11.02
C VAL A 222 0.46 4.16 10.42
N LEU A 223 -0.36 3.21 9.98
CA LEU A 223 -1.68 3.44 9.42
C LEU A 223 -2.74 2.98 10.43
N ILE A 224 -3.72 3.84 10.69
CA ILE A 224 -4.88 3.54 11.54
C ILE A 224 -6.12 3.62 10.63
N PRO A 225 -6.62 2.48 10.14
CA PRO A 225 -7.79 2.45 9.29
C PRO A 225 -9.02 3.03 9.97
N GLY A 226 -9.90 3.66 9.20
CA GLY A 226 -11.18 4.19 9.66
C GLY A 226 -12.24 3.11 9.83
N ASP A 227 -12.17 2.03 9.05
CA ASP A 227 -13.09 0.90 9.16
C ASP A 227 -12.47 -0.45 8.77
N VAL A 228 -13.24 -1.53 8.92
CA VAL A 228 -12.81 -2.90 8.61
C VAL A 228 -12.55 -3.12 7.12
N ARG A 229 -13.21 -2.37 6.22
CA ARG A 229 -13.03 -2.51 4.77
C ARG A 229 -11.68 -1.95 4.35
N GLU A 230 -11.28 -0.82 4.92
CA GLU A 230 -9.94 -0.28 4.74
C GLU A 230 -8.89 -1.23 5.30
N LEU A 231 -9.08 -1.75 6.52
CA LEU A 231 -8.15 -2.72 7.09
C LEU A 231 -7.98 -3.93 6.15
N GLN A 232 -9.07 -4.53 5.67
CA GLN A 232 -9.03 -5.63 4.72
C GLN A 232 -8.30 -5.28 3.42
N ALA A 233 -8.44 -4.04 2.93
CA ALA A 233 -7.74 -3.60 1.72
C ALA A 233 -6.23 -3.44 1.94
N LEU A 234 -5.80 -3.05 3.16
CA LEU A 234 -4.39 -2.85 3.49
C LEU A 234 -3.66 -4.15 3.85
N VAL A 235 -4.33 -5.07 4.55
CA VAL A 235 -3.69 -6.26 5.15
C VAL A 235 -4.27 -7.59 4.67
N GLY A 236 -5.35 -7.56 3.89
CA GLY A 236 -6.07 -8.75 3.43
C GLY A 236 -7.16 -9.24 4.40
N PRO A 237 -8.06 -10.13 3.94
CA PRO A 237 -9.23 -10.55 4.71
C PRO A 237 -8.89 -11.37 5.96
N GLY A 238 -7.77 -12.11 5.94
CA GLY A 238 -7.38 -13.00 7.04
C GLY A 238 -6.92 -12.30 8.32
N PHE A 239 -6.61 -11.00 8.26
CA PHE A 239 -6.10 -10.22 9.39
C PHE A 239 -7.12 -9.19 9.91
N ALA A 240 -8.34 -9.20 9.36
CA ALA A 240 -9.37 -8.22 9.67
C ALA A 240 -10.45 -8.71 10.66
N ASP A 241 -10.28 -9.90 11.24
CA ASP A 241 -11.19 -10.46 12.25
C ASP A 241 -11.01 -9.86 13.65
N GLY A 242 -10.03 -8.95 13.81
CA GLY A 242 -9.74 -8.26 15.05
C GLY A 242 -8.94 -9.08 16.08
N SER A 243 -8.47 -10.27 15.71
CA SER A 243 -7.63 -11.13 16.56
C SER A 243 -6.24 -10.53 16.80
N VAL A 244 -5.78 -9.68 15.89
CA VAL A 244 -4.46 -9.04 15.92
C VAL A 244 -4.62 -7.52 16.03
N ALA A 245 -3.91 -6.91 16.99
CA ALA A 245 -4.02 -5.47 17.27
C ALA A 245 -3.20 -4.60 16.31
N GLY A 246 -2.19 -5.16 15.64
CA GLY A 246 -1.40 -4.49 14.62
C GLY A 246 -0.62 -5.49 13.76
N VAL A 247 -0.27 -5.08 12.54
CA VAL A 247 0.46 -5.94 11.60
C VAL A 247 1.42 -5.12 10.76
N ALA A 248 2.65 -5.61 10.62
CA ALA A 248 3.62 -5.09 9.67
C ALA A 248 3.35 -5.65 8.26
N VAL A 249 3.25 -4.77 7.26
CA VAL A 249 3.11 -5.12 5.85
C VAL A 249 4.23 -4.49 5.03
N ALA A 250 4.50 -5.06 3.86
CA ALA A 250 5.48 -4.56 2.91
C ALA A 250 5.06 -4.90 1.48
N ASP A 251 5.61 -4.16 0.50
CA ASP A 251 5.63 -4.62 -0.88
C ASP A 251 6.53 -5.87 -1.00
N PRO A 252 6.43 -6.67 -2.08
CA PRO A 252 7.29 -7.83 -2.28
C PRO A 252 8.78 -7.50 -2.12
N VAL A 253 9.47 -8.30 -1.31
CA VAL A 253 10.90 -8.15 -1.04
C VAL A 253 11.69 -8.69 -2.23
N ASP A 254 12.65 -7.91 -2.72
CA ASP A 254 13.63 -8.40 -3.69
C ASP A 254 14.63 -9.33 -2.97
N PRO A 255 14.66 -10.65 -3.28
CA PRO A 255 15.52 -11.59 -2.57
C PRO A 255 17.01 -11.40 -2.90
N ALA A 256 17.34 -10.80 -4.05
CA ALA A 256 18.72 -10.56 -4.46
C ALA A 256 19.30 -9.35 -3.71
N THR A 257 18.53 -8.28 -3.57
CA THR A 257 18.98 -7.06 -2.88
C THR A 257 18.56 -7.00 -1.41
N ARG A 258 17.75 -7.96 -0.94
CA ARG A 258 17.16 -8.01 0.41
C ARG A 258 16.46 -6.71 0.79
N THR A 259 15.91 -6.02 -0.20
CA THR A 259 15.35 -4.68 0.00
C THR A 259 13.85 -4.79 0.19
N ALA A 260 13.38 -4.45 1.39
CA ALA A 260 11.96 -4.24 1.66
C ALA A 260 11.56 -2.81 1.30
N ARG A 261 10.39 -2.64 0.68
CA ARG A 261 9.83 -1.34 0.27
C ARG A 261 8.39 -1.21 0.73
N GLY A 262 7.90 0.02 0.80
CA GLY A 262 6.49 0.28 1.12
C GLY A 262 6.04 -0.25 2.48
N GLN A 263 6.98 -0.39 3.43
CA GLN A 263 6.72 -1.01 4.71
C GLN A 263 5.81 -0.14 5.58
N ARG A 264 4.77 -0.73 6.16
CA ARG A 264 3.81 -0.04 7.04
C ARG A 264 3.57 -0.87 8.28
N VAL A 265 3.26 -0.21 9.38
CA VAL A 265 2.55 -0.85 10.50
C VAL A 265 1.09 -0.46 10.38
N VAL A 266 0.17 -1.41 10.33
CA VAL A 266 -1.28 -1.16 10.27
C VAL A 266 -1.89 -1.59 11.59
N LEU A 267 -2.57 -0.68 12.29
CA LEU A 267 -3.18 -0.98 13.60
C LEU A 267 -4.68 -1.23 13.45
N HIS A 268 -5.20 -2.25 14.11
CA HIS A 268 -6.65 -2.44 14.23
C HIS A 268 -7.21 -1.34 15.14
N PRO A 269 -8.09 -0.43 14.66
CA PRO A 269 -8.45 0.77 15.40
C PRO A 269 -9.09 0.47 16.76
N THR A 270 -9.99 -0.52 16.81
CA THR A 270 -10.62 -0.94 18.07
C THR A 270 -9.66 -1.72 18.97
N GLY A 271 -8.89 -2.65 18.39
CA GLY A 271 -7.95 -3.51 19.14
C GLY A 271 -6.81 -2.70 19.77
N ALA A 272 -6.16 -1.84 19.00
CA ALA A 272 -5.10 -0.97 19.49
C ALA A 272 -5.63 0.19 20.35
N GLY A 273 -6.84 0.67 20.06
CA GLY A 273 -7.46 1.79 20.79
C GLY A 273 -7.62 1.53 22.29
N VAL A 274 -7.94 0.30 22.68
CA VAL A 274 -8.18 -0.09 24.08
C VAL A 274 -6.92 -0.49 24.85
N LEU A 275 -5.76 -0.56 24.19
CA LEU A 275 -4.52 -0.99 24.84
C LEU A 275 -4.08 -0.01 25.92
N SER A 276 -3.46 -0.53 26.98
CA SER A 276 -2.74 0.30 27.95
C SER A 276 -1.51 0.97 27.29
N PRO A 277 -0.93 2.03 27.88
CA PRO A 277 0.32 2.62 27.37
C PRO A 277 1.46 1.59 27.23
N LEU A 278 1.61 0.70 28.22
CA LEU A 278 2.62 -0.36 28.17
C LEU A 278 2.34 -1.35 27.03
N SER A 279 1.10 -1.80 26.88
CA SER A 279 0.72 -2.76 25.83
C SER A 279 0.88 -2.16 24.43
N LEU A 280 0.56 -0.87 24.25
CA LEU A 280 0.77 -0.18 22.98
C LEU A 280 2.26 -0.06 22.64
N ARG A 281 3.11 0.23 23.62
CA ARG A 281 4.57 0.26 23.44
C ARG A 281 5.12 -1.09 23.00
N VAL A 282 4.72 -2.17 23.67
CA VAL A 282 5.11 -3.54 23.33
C VAL A 282 4.67 -3.88 21.91
N LEU A 283 3.40 -3.62 21.55
CA LEU A 283 2.90 -3.83 20.19
C LEU A 283 3.72 -3.06 19.15
N LEU A 284 3.99 -1.76 19.38
CA LEU A 284 4.73 -0.96 18.41
C LEU A 284 6.15 -1.48 18.21
N ARG A 285 6.85 -1.88 19.27
CA ARG A 285 8.19 -2.47 19.13
C ARG A 285 8.15 -3.81 18.41
N HIS A 286 7.15 -4.65 18.67
CA HIS A 286 6.93 -5.91 17.97
C HIS A 286 6.78 -5.68 16.46
N GLU A 287 5.81 -4.85 16.06
CA GLU A 287 5.54 -4.60 14.63
C GLU A 287 6.68 -3.85 13.94
N ILE A 288 7.36 -2.93 14.64
CA ILE A 288 8.52 -2.24 14.08
C ILE A 288 9.72 -3.19 13.94
N THR A 289 9.83 -4.23 14.77
CA THR A 289 10.85 -5.27 14.58
C THR A 289 10.63 -6.01 13.27
N HIS A 290 9.38 -6.37 12.95
CA HIS A 290 9.04 -6.94 11.63
C HIS A 290 9.39 -6.00 10.48
N VAL A 291 9.22 -4.68 10.65
CA VAL A 291 9.69 -3.69 9.66
C VAL A 291 11.23 -3.72 9.55
N ALA A 292 11.94 -3.70 10.66
CA ALA A 292 13.41 -3.65 10.65
C ALA A 292 14.05 -4.91 10.04
N THR A 293 13.43 -6.08 10.21
CA THR A 293 13.96 -7.39 9.78
C THR A 293 13.41 -7.88 8.45
N ARG A 294 12.47 -7.17 7.82
CA ARG A 294 11.75 -7.65 6.62
C ARG A 294 12.64 -8.03 5.44
N GLY A 295 13.77 -7.34 5.28
CA GLY A 295 14.74 -7.63 4.23
C GLY A 295 15.51 -8.95 4.44
N ASP A 296 15.60 -9.39 5.70
CA ASP A 296 16.40 -10.55 6.13
C ASP A 296 15.54 -11.76 6.51
N THR A 297 14.21 -11.63 6.39
CA THR A 297 13.23 -12.69 6.63
C THR A 297 12.50 -13.05 5.34
N ALA A 298 12.09 -14.30 5.23
CA ALA A 298 11.37 -14.81 4.07
C ALA A 298 10.25 -15.77 4.49
N ASP A 299 9.36 -16.07 3.55
CA ASP A 299 8.33 -17.07 3.77
C ASP A 299 8.99 -18.42 4.07
N GLY A 300 8.57 -19.04 5.17
CA GLY A 300 9.19 -20.28 5.67
C GLY A 300 10.33 -20.09 6.67
N SER A 301 10.70 -18.85 7.02
CA SER A 301 11.56 -18.60 8.19
C SER A 301 10.94 -19.22 9.47
N PRO A 302 11.76 -19.79 10.39
CA PRO A 302 11.23 -20.39 11.62
C PRO A 302 10.43 -19.39 12.47
N LEU A 303 9.30 -19.84 13.05
CA LEU A 303 8.43 -18.97 13.86
C LEU A 303 9.15 -18.30 15.05
N TRP A 304 10.11 -18.99 15.67
CA TRP A 304 10.89 -18.41 16.76
C TRP A 304 11.72 -17.19 16.29
N LEU A 305 12.13 -17.17 15.01
CA LEU A 305 12.87 -16.07 14.41
C LEU A 305 11.95 -14.94 13.95
N LEU A 306 10.76 -15.27 13.42
CA LEU A 306 9.78 -14.27 13.00
C LEU A 306 9.11 -13.59 14.18
N GLU A 307 8.36 -14.34 14.98
CA GLU A 307 7.58 -13.79 16.09
C GLU A 307 8.38 -13.75 17.39
N GLY A 308 9.14 -14.80 17.70
CA GLY A 308 9.89 -14.87 18.95
C GLY A 308 11.00 -13.81 19.06
N PHE A 309 11.59 -13.38 17.94
CA PHE A 309 12.54 -12.27 17.93
C PHE A 309 11.85 -10.92 18.13
N ALA A 310 10.69 -10.71 17.49
CA ALA A 310 9.88 -9.51 17.71
C ALA A 310 9.41 -9.39 19.17
N ASP A 311 8.99 -10.50 19.78
CA ASP A 311 8.64 -10.57 21.21
C ASP A 311 9.84 -10.28 22.13
N TYR A 312 11.05 -10.71 21.76
CA TYR A 312 12.26 -10.45 22.53
C TYR A 312 12.65 -8.95 22.53
N VAL A 313 12.42 -8.25 21.41
CA VAL A 313 12.74 -6.83 21.26
C VAL A 313 11.72 -5.93 21.97
N ALA A 314 10.48 -6.39 22.15
CA ALA A 314 9.36 -5.59 22.64
C ALA A 314 9.45 -5.24 24.15
#